data_AF-A0A959HC75-F1
#
_entry.id   AF-A0A959HC75-F1
#
_cell.length_a   1.000
_cell.length_b   1.000
_cell.length_c   1.000
_cell.angle_alpha   90.00
_cell.angle_beta   90.00
_cell.angle_gamma   90.00
#
_symmetry.space_group_name_H-M   'P 1'
#
loop_
_entity.id
_entity.type
_entity.pdbx_description
1 polymer ?
#
loop_
_entity_poly.entity_id
_entity_poly.type
_entity_poly.pdbx_seq_one_letter_code
_entity_poly.pdbx_strand_id
1 'polypeptide(L)'
;VAGLKSIQSAGLPSVDNIKDEIEQLVINEKKGEMISQRIQGDNLEAIAANFSTQLDTARNVIFNSTFLPSLGNEPKVIGTAFTMEQGQVSGPITGKSGVFVVKVIRKPTPGSATNIPQLRRSLSSPVRSQVPAQLIQAMKKNAEIEDNRSRFY
;
A
#
# COMPACT_ATOMS: atom_id res chain seq x y z
N VAL A 1 -14.81 -19.31 28.52
CA VAL A 1 -15.03 -18.11 29.37
C VAL A 1 -14.35 -16.93 28.66
N ALA A 2 -15.11 -15.92 28.24
CA ALA A 2 -14.54 -14.70 27.67
C ALA A 2 -14.47 -13.65 28.78
N GLY A 3 -13.30 -13.06 29.01
CA GLY A 3 -13.07 -12.02 30.01
C GLY A 3 -12.81 -10.67 29.35
N LEU A 4 -13.43 -9.60 29.86
CA LEU A 4 -13.23 -8.24 29.38
C LEU A 4 -11.80 -7.78 29.71
N LYS A 5 -10.93 -7.66 28.70
CA LYS A 5 -9.51 -7.29 28.88
C LYS A 5 -9.32 -5.78 29.10
N SER A 6 -10.10 -4.94 28.43
CA SER A 6 -10.03 -3.47 28.55
C SER A 6 -11.24 -2.79 27.92
N ILE A 7 -11.67 -1.65 28.48
CA ILE A 7 -12.69 -0.78 27.88
C ILE A 7 -11.96 0.34 27.14
N GLN A 8 -12.19 0.47 25.83
CA GLN A 8 -11.66 1.58 25.04
C GLN A 8 -12.74 2.62 24.80
N SER A 9 -12.47 3.86 25.22
CA SER A 9 -13.29 5.02 24.93
C SER A 9 -13.25 5.34 23.43
N ALA A 10 -14.38 5.80 22.88
CA ALA A 10 -14.47 6.18 21.47
C ALA A 10 -13.47 7.31 21.15
N GLY A 11 -12.58 7.08 20.19
CA GLY A 11 -11.55 8.05 19.80
C GLY A 11 -10.30 7.37 19.22
N LEU A 12 -9.25 8.16 18.99
CA LEU A 12 -7.94 7.61 18.66
C LEU A 12 -7.40 6.85 19.88
N PRO A 13 -6.99 5.58 19.73
CA PRO A 13 -6.46 4.81 20.84
C PRO A 13 -5.14 5.41 21.33
N SER A 14 -4.87 5.32 22.64
CA SER A 14 -3.60 5.75 23.21
C SER A 14 -2.44 4.88 22.71
N VAL A 15 -1.24 5.48 22.63
CA VAL A 15 -0.02 4.81 22.17
C VAL A 15 0.25 3.52 22.95
N ASP A 16 -0.03 3.49 24.26
CA ASP A 16 0.14 2.31 25.11
C ASP A 16 -0.80 1.14 24.74
N ASN A 17 -1.99 1.43 24.21
CA ASN A 17 -2.99 0.42 23.87
C ASN A 17 -2.76 -0.22 22.49
N ILE A 18 -2.06 0.49 21.59
CA ILE A 18 -1.70 -0.01 20.25
C ILE A 18 -0.22 -0.33 20.12
N LYS A 19 0.56 -0.17 21.20
CA LYS A 19 2.01 -0.30 21.21
C LYS A 19 2.45 -1.62 20.56
N ASP A 20 1.88 -2.73 21.00
CA ASP A 20 2.18 -4.07 20.47
C ASP A 20 1.89 -4.19 18.96
N GLU A 21 0.94 -3.42 18.43
CA GLU A 21 0.53 -3.42 17.03
C GLU A 21 1.40 -2.48 16.17
N ILE A 22 1.84 -1.34 16.72
CA ILE A 22 2.62 -0.33 16.00
C ILE A 22 4.13 -0.47 16.15
N GLU A 23 4.61 -1.12 17.22
CA GLU A 23 6.03 -1.21 17.53
C GLU A 23 6.81 -1.85 16.37
N GLN A 24 6.29 -2.94 15.81
CA GLN A 24 6.91 -3.58 14.66
C GLN A 24 6.91 -2.69 13.41
N LEU A 25 5.86 -1.90 13.20
CA LEU A 25 5.78 -0.94 12.08
C LEU A 25 6.84 0.15 12.22
N VAL A 26 6.97 0.75 13.41
CA VAL A 26 7.93 1.81 13.69
C VAL A 26 9.37 1.30 13.62
N ILE A 27 9.63 0.08 14.12
CA ILE A 27 10.94 -0.56 14.00
C ILE A 27 11.30 -0.75 12.53
N ASN A 28 10.36 -1.24 11.72
CA ASN A 28 10.60 -1.44 10.28
C ASN A 28 10.82 -0.11 9.56
N GLU A 29 10.10 0.93 9.92
CA GLU A 29 10.27 2.28 9.38
C GLU A 29 11.66 2.85 9.73
N LYS A 30 12.08 2.75 11.00
CA LYS A 30 13.42 3.21 11.43
C LYS A 30 14.56 2.44 10.77
N LYS A 31 14.40 1.12 10.59
CA LYS A 31 15.35 0.31 9.81
C LYS A 31 15.40 0.78 8.36
N GLY A 32 14.24 1.04 7.76
CA GLY A 32 14.13 1.58 6.40
C GLY A 32 14.84 2.93 6.25
N GLU A 33 14.65 3.86 7.18
CA GLU A 33 15.34 5.15 7.21
C GLU A 33 16.86 4.99 7.30
N MET A 34 17.35 4.17 8.24
CA MET A 34 18.80 3.94 8.40
C MET A 34 19.44 3.31 7.16
N ILE A 35 18.76 2.36 6.50
CA ILE A 35 19.25 1.75 5.26
C ILE A 35 19.23 2.78 4.13
N SER A 36 18.16 3.57 4.02
CA SER A 36 18.02 4.62 3.02
C SER A 36 19.13 5.68 3.13
N GLN A 37 19.52 6.05 4.34
CA GLN A 37 20.63 6.99 4.57
C GLN A 37 22.01 6.42 4.19
N ARG A 38 22.18 5.10 4.27
CA ARG A 38 23.41 4.40 3.88
C ARG A 38 23.52 4.18 2.37
N ILE A 39 22.39 4.21 1.66
CA ILE A 39 22.38 4.15 0.20
C ILE A 39 22.78 5.53 -0.32
N GLN A 40 23.99 5.63 -0.87
CA GLN A 40 24.50 6.86 -1.50
C GLN A 40 24.97 6.55 -2.92
N GLY A 41 24.62 7.44 -3.85
CA GLY A 41 24.98 7.36 -5.26
C GLY A 41 23.90 6.74 -6.17
N ASP A 42 24.06 6.92 -7.47
CA ASP A 42 23.07 6.55 -8.50
C ASP A 42 23.42 5.26 -9.25
N ASN A 43 24.49 4.57 -8.84
CA ASN A 43 24.97 3.35 -9.49
C ASN A 43 24.43 2.10 -8.79
N LEU A 44 23.50 1.42 -9.44
CA LEU A 44 22.83 0.23 -8.92
C LEU A 44 23.80 -0.92 -8.65
N GLU A 45 24.80 -1.10 -9.49
CA GLU A 45 25.81 -2.15 -9.37
C GLU A 45 26.69 -1.92 -8.13
N ALA A 46 27.07 -0.67 -7.87
CA ALA A 46 27.85 -0.30 -6.68
C ALA A 46 27.03 -0.45 -5.39
N ILE A 47 25.76 -0.04 -5.41
CA ILE A 47 24.83 -0.23 -4.29
C ILE A 47 24.65 -1.72 -4.01
N ALA A 48 24.41 -2.53 -5.04
CA ALA A 48 24.24 -3.97 -4.88
C ALA A 48 25.49 -4.66 -4.31
N ALA A 49 26.68 -4.26 -4.75
CA ALA A 49 27.93 -4.77 -4.19
C ALA A 49 28.09 -4.41 -2.70
N ASN A 50 27.78 -3.17 -2.33
CA ASN A 50 27.87 -2.70 -0.93
C ASN A 50 26.92 -3.45 0.01
N PHE A 51 25.74 -3.82 -0.47
CA PHE A 51 24.74 -4.55 0.32
C PHE A 51 24.74 -6.07 0.06
N SER A 52 25.68 -6.58 -0.75
CA SER A 52 25.74 -7.99 -1.17
C SER A 52 24.41 -8.52 -1.70
N THR A 53 23.69 -7.69 -2.47
CA THR A 53 22.40 -8.04 -3.08
C THR A 53 22.56 -8.30 -4.58
N GLN A 54 21.60 -9.02 -5.17
CA GLN A 54 21.55 -9.28 -6.60
C GLN A 54 20.65 -8.23 -7.29
N LEU A 55 21.05 -7.78 -8.48
CA LEU A 55 20.17 -6.97 -9.33
C LEU A 55 19.12 -7.89 -9.95
N ASP A 56 17.85 -7.57 -9.72
CA ASP A 56 16.73 -8.23 -10.39
C ASP A 56 16.05 -7.27 -11.37
N THR A 57 15.48 -7.82 -12.43
CA THR A 57 14.77 -7.08 -13.47
C THR A 57 13.31 -7.50 -13.53
N ALA A 58 12.43 -6.65 -13.02
CA ALA A 58 11.00 -6.82 -13.18
C ALA A 58 10.57 -6.49 -14.63
N ARG A 59 9.84 -7.41 -15.28
CA ARG A 59 9.25 -7.22 -16.61
C ARG A 59 7.73 -7.11 -16.51
N ASN A 60 7.12 -6.40 -17.45
CA ASN A 60 5.66 -6.24 -17.55
C ASN A 60 5.01 -5.68 -16.27
N VAL A 61 5.64 -4.67 -15.67
CA VAL A 61 5.08 -3.97 -14.51
C VAL A 61 3.88 -3.15 -14.96
N ILE A 62 2.69 -3.43 -14.40
CA ILE A 62 1.42 -2.76 -14.72
C ILE A 62 1.02 -1.89 -13.53
N PHE A 63 0.49 -0.68 -13.78
CA PHE A 63 0.15 0.27 -12.72
C PHE A 63 -0.90 -0.27 -11.74
N ASN A 64 -1.83 -1.08 -12.24
CA ASN A 64 -2.85 -1.74 -11.43
C ASN A 64 -2.37 -3.03 -10.75
N SER A 65 -1.09 -3.40 -10.92
CA SER A 65 -0.51 -4.49 -10.16
C SER A 65 0.03 -3.96 -8.85
N THR A 66 -0.33 -4.60 -7.75
CA THR A 66 0.34 -4.40 -6.45
C THR A 66 1.46 -5.41 -6.24
N PHE A 67 1.58 -6.40 -7.12
CA PHE A 67 2.53 -7.50 -7.03
C PHE A 67 3.58 -7.43 -8.13
N LEU A 68 4.84 -7.59 -7.75
CA LEU A 68 5.96 -7.78 -8.65
C LEU A 68 6.46 -9.23 -8.53
N PRO A 69 6.67 -9.93 -9.66
CA PRO A 69 7.41 -11.19 -9.65
C PRO A 69 8.76 -11.00 -8.94
N SER A 70 9.17 -11.98 -8.14
CA SER A 70 10.35 -11.97 -7.24
C SER A 70 10.29 -11.03 -6.02
N LEU A 71 9.66 -9.85 -6.12
CA LEU A 71 9.67 -8.81 -5.08
C LEU A 71 8.44 -8.84 -4.16
N GLY A 72 7.33 -9.45 -4.60
CA GLY A 72 6.12 -9.53 -3.80
C GLY A 72 5.25 -8.27 -3.89
N ASN A 73 4.53 -7.97 -2.80
CA ASN A 73 3.52 -6.90 -2.77
C ASN A 73 4.14 -5.55 -2.39
N GLU A 74 4.49 -4.74 -3.41
CA GLU A 74 5.25 -3.50 -3.27
C GLU A 74 4.63 -2.31 -4.03
N PRO A 75 3.45 -1.82 -3.62
CA PRO A 75 2.71 -0.80 -4.36
C PRO A 75 3.43 0.56 -4.42
N LYS A 76 4.17 0.94 -3.37
CA LYS A 76 4.95 2.20 -3.34
C LYS A 76 6.08 2.20 -4.36
N VAL A 77 6.78 1.07 -4.49
CA VAL A 77 7.89 0.89 -5.45
C VAL A 77 7.36 0.95 -6.87
N ILE A 78 6.26 0.23 -7.15
CA ILE A 78 5.59 0.24 -8.46
C ILE A 78 5.14 1.66 -8.81
N GLY A 79 4.47 2.36 -7.90
CA GLY A 79 4.01 3.72 -8.11
C GLY A 79 5.14 4.69 -8.45
N THR A 80 6.25 4.62 -7.68
CA THR A 80 7.43 5.47 -7.92
C THR A 80 8.04 5.18 -9.30
N ALA A 81 8.25 3.90 -9.63
CA ALA A 81 8.77 3.49 -10.93
C ALA A 81 7.90 3.95 -12.10
N PHE A 82 6.57 3.99 -11.93
CA PHE A 82 5.63 4.47 -12.95
C PHE A 82 5.72 5.98 -13.21
N THR A 83 6.04 6.78 -12.18
CA THR A 83 6.20 8.23 -12.31
C THR A 83 7.52 8.64 -12.94
N MET A 84 8.54 7.78 -12.85
CA MET A 84 9.89 8.07 -13.35
C MET A 84 9.99 8.02 -14.88
N GLU A 85 11.01 8.70 -15.41
CA GLU A 85 11.35 8.67 -16.83
C GLU A 85 12.25 7.48 -17.18
N GLN A 86 12.24 7.07 -18.45
CA GLN A 86 13.11 5.99 -18.92
C GLN A 86 14.59 6.40 -18.76
N GLY A 87 15.40 5.50 -18.22
CA GLY A 87 16.82 5.71 -17.93
C GLY A 87 17.09 6.32 -16.55
N GLN A 88 16.08 6.84 -15.87
CA GLN A 88 16.22 7.43 -14.54
C GLN A 88 16.43 6.34 -13.47
N VAL A 89 17.31 6.63 -12.51
CA VAL A 89 17.50 5.86 -11.28
C VAL A 89 16.77 6.57 -10.14
N SER A 90 16.06 5.82 -9.30
CA SER A 90 15.32 6.37 -8.17
C SER A 90 16.27 6.63 -7.00
N GLY A 91 15.86 7.50 -6.07
CA GLY A 91 16.38 7.44 -4.71
C GLY A 91 15.95 6.14 -3.99
N PRO A 92 16.43 5.91 -2.76
CA PRO A 92 15.98 4.79 -1.94
C PRO A 92 14.48 4.92 -1.60
N ILE A 93 13.71 3.88 -1.91
CA ILE A 93 12.27 3.79 -1.69
C ILE A 93 12.02 2.81 -0.55
N THR A 94 11.41 3.28 0.54
CA THR A 94 10.98 2.39 1.63
C THR A 94 9.67 1.68 1.25
N GLY A 95 9.79 0.42 0.83
CA GLY A 95 8.70 -0.50 0.54
C GLY A 95 8.14 -1.18 1.80
N LYS A 96 7.27 -2.16 1.61
CA LYS A 96 6.64 -2.92 2.71
C LYS A 96 7.60 -3.97 3.29
N SER A 97 8.37 -4.62 2.43
CA SER A 97 9.30 -5.69 2.79
C SER A 97 10.75 -5.24 2.91
N GLY A 98 11.11 -4.08 2.35
CA GLY A 98 12.49 -3.59 2.35
C GLY A 98 12.65 -2.22 1.70
N VAL A 99 13.92 -1.79 1.56
CA VAL A 99 14.28 -0.56 0.84
C VAL A 99 14.75 -0.94 -0.56
N PHE A 100 14.24 -0.25 -1.58
CA PHE A 100 14.47 -0.56 -2.98
C PHE A 100 15.03 0.65 -3.72
N VAL A 101 15.94 0.40 -4.66
CA VAL A 101 16.40 1.38 -5.65
C VAL A 101 16.03 0.81 -7.01
N VAL A 102 15.36 1.60 -7.85
CA VAL A 102 14.87 1.13 -9.14
C VAL A 102 15.42 1.99 -10.28
N LYS A 103 15.64 1.36 -11.43
CA LYS A 103 15.99 2.03 -12.67
C LYS A 103 14.99 1.66 -13.74
N VAL A 104 14.43 2.67 -14.41
CA VAL A 104 13.48 2.43 -15.50
C VAL A 104 14.24 2.03 -16.76
N ILE A 105 14.25 0.73 -17.07
CA ILE A 105 14.93 0.20 -18.27
C ILE A 105 14.19 0.61 -19.54
N ARG A 106 12.86 0.47 -19.54
CA ARG A 106 12.01 0.78 -20.70
C ARG A 106 10.63 1.21 -20.25
N LYS A 107 10.16 2.35 -20.77
CA LYS A 107 8.79 2.85 -20.54
C LYS A 107 8.08 2.98 -21.89
N PRO A 108 7.22 2.00 -22.27
CA PRO A 108 6.51 2.12 -23.53
C PRO A 108 5.55 3.31 -23.49
N THR A 109 5.45 4.05 -24.60
CA THR A 109 4.47 5.12 -24.76
C THR A 109 3.07 4.51 -24.70
N PRO A 110 2.16 5.04 -23.86
CA PRO A 110 0.80 4.52 -23.82
C PRO A 110 0.15 4.71 -25.19
N GLY A 111 -0.42 3.63 -25.73
CA GLY A 111 -1.23 3.70 -26.95
C GLY A 111 -2.52 4.48 -26.70
N SER A 112 -3.14 4.99 -27.76
CA SER A 112 -4.45 5.66 -27.69
C SER A 112 -5.47 4.75 -27.00
N ALA A 113 -6.21 5.30 -26.02
CA ALA A 113 -7.24 4.58 -25.31
C ALA A 113 -8.37 4.18 -26.29
N THR A 114 -8.37 2.92 -26.71
CA THR A 114 -9.24 2.40 -27.77
C THR A 114 -10.68 2.20 -27.33
N ASN A 115 -10.98 2.17 -26.03
CA ASN A 115 -12.35 1.93 -25.55
C ASN A 115 -12.69 2.65 -24.24
N ILE A 116 -12.82 3.98 -24.31
CA ILE A 116 -13.26 4.85 -23.20
C ILE A 116 -14.62 4.42 -22.61
N PRO A 117 -15.63 4.00 -23.39
CA PRO A 117 -16.89 3.51 -22.83
C PRO A 117 -16.73 2.28 -21.92
N GLN A 118 -15.91 1.31 -22.29
CA GLN A 118 -15.65 0.13 -21.46
C GLN A 118 -14.91 0.52 -20.18
N LEU A 119 -13.92 1.41 -20.27
CA LEU A 119 -13.17 1.91 -19.12
C LEU A 119 -14.10 2.65 -18.13
N ARG A 120 -15.04 3.46 -18.63
CA ARG A 120 -16.04 4.12 -17.78
C ARG A 120 -16.93 3.11 -17.07
N ARG A 121 -17.35 2.04 -17.75
CA ARG A 121 -18.16 0.97 -17.15
C ARG A 121 -17.39 0.22 -16.07
N SER A 122 -16.13 -0.15 -16.32
CA SER A 122 -15.31 -0.86 -15.33
C SER A 122 -15.02 -0.02 -14.09
N LEU A 123 -14.81 1.29 -14.25
CA LEU A 123 -14.58 2.20 -13.13
C LEU A 123 -15.86 2.53 -12.34
N SER A 124 -17.01 2.63 -13.01
CA SER A 124 -18.27 3.02 -12.35
C SER A 124 -19.05 1.85 -11.73
N SER A 125 -18.84 0.61 -12.19
CA SER A 125 -19.56 -0.57 -11.67
C SER A 125 -19.33 -0.81 -10.18
N PRO A 126 -18.08 -0.85 -9.65
CA PRO A 126 -17.83 -1.09 -8.23
C PRO A 126 -18.44 0.00 -7.34
N VAL A 127 -18.36 1.26 -7.78
CA VAL A 127 -18.93 2.39 -7.05
C VAL A 127 -20.44 2.24 -6.94
N ARG A 128 -21.14 1.91 -8.04
CA ARG A 128 -22.60 1.70 -8.04
C ARG A 128 -23.02 0.56 -7.11
N SER A 129 -22.24 -0.53 -7.05
CA SER A 129 -22.54 -1.66 -6.16
C SER A 129 -22.39 -1.32 -4.67
N GLN A 130 -21.57 -0.33 -4.31
CA GLN A 130 -21.36 0.07 -2.91
C GLN A 130 -22.43 1.03 -2.38
N VAL A 131 -23.07 1.81 -3.27
CA VAL A 131 -24.06 2.83 -2.89
C VAL A 131 -25.19 2.29 -1.99
N PRO A 132 -25.84 1.14 -2.28
CA PRO A 132 -26.92 0.64 -1.43
C PRO A 132 -26.47 0.33 0.00
N ALA A 133 -25.29 -0.30 0.17
CA ALA A 133 -24.78 -0.64 1.49
C ALA A 133 -24.44 0.62 2.31
N GLN A 134 -23.83 1.62 1.68
CA GLN A 134 -23.54 2.90 2.30
C GLN A 134 -24.81 3.66 2.66
N LEU A 135 -25.83 3.63 1.79
CA LEU A 135 -27.12 4.27 2.03
C LEU A 135 -27.82 3.66 3.25
N ILE A 136 -27.87 2.33 3.36
CA ILE A 136 -28.44 1.64 4.52
C ILE A 136 -27.67 1.98 5.79
N GLN A 137 -26.33 2.03 5.74
CA GLN A 137 -25.53 2.42 6.89
C GLN A 137 -25.79 3.87 7.31
N ALA A 138 -25.95 4.79 6.35
CA ALA A 138 -26.27 6.19 6.63
C ALA A 138 -27.68 6.33 7.22
N MET A 139 -28.67 5.62 6.68
CA MET A 139 -30.03 5.59 7.23
C MET A 139 -30.05 5.06 8.67
N LYS A 140 -29.30 3.99 8.97
CA LYS A 140 -29.18 3.45 10.33
C LYS A 140 -28.56 4.43 11.31
N LYS A 141 -27.57 5.23 10.88
CA LYS A 141 -26.94 6.25 11.73
C LYS A 141 -27.85 7.44 12.02
N ASN A 142 -28.77 7.76 11.10
CA ASN A 142 -29.70 8.87 11.25
C ASN A 142 -31.03 8.46 11.92
N ALA A 143 -31.30 7.17 12.05
CA ALA A 143 -32.47 6.64 12.74
C ALA A 143 -32.14 6.35 14.21
N GLU A 144 -33.11 6.59 15.08
CA GLU A 144 -33.05 6.14 16.47
C GLU A 144 -33.37 4.63 16.49
N ILE A 145 -32.37 3.80 16.81
CA ILE A 145 -32.48 2.33 16.79
C ILE A 145 -32.25 1.80 18.20
N GLU A 146 -33.29 1.20 18.78
CA GLU A 146 -33.16 0.42 20.01
C GLU A 146 -32.85 -1.05 19.70
N ASP A 147 -31.69 -1.52 20.14
CA ASP A 147 -31.26 -2.92 19.96
C ASP A 147 -31.63 -3.77 21.17
N ASN A 148 -32.67 -4.60 21.02
CA ASN A 148 -33.18 -5.48 22.07
C ASN A 148 -32.60 -6.92 22.01
N ARG A 149 -31.57 -7.18 21.21
CA ARG A 149 -31.03 -8.55 21.04
C ARG A 149 -30.43 -9.15 22.32
N SER A 150 -29.92 -8.31 23.22
CA SER A 150 -29.41 -8.71 24.54
C SER A 150 -30.49 -9.13 25.53
N ARG A 151 -31.78 -8.90 25.23
CA ARG A 151 -32.90 -9.34 26.07
C ARG A 151 -33.39 -10.75 25.73
N PHE A 152 -32.88 -11.32 24.63
CA PHE A 152 -33.33 -12.61 24.11
C PHE A 152 -32.28 -13.74 24.23
N TYR A 153 -31.01 -13.41 24.49
CA TYR A 153 -29.89 -14.35 24.64
C TYR A 153 -29.15 -14.11 25.95
#